data_AF-A0A6B3G444-F1
#
_entry.id   AF-A0A6B3G444-F1
#
_cell.length_a   1.000
_cell.length_b   1.000
_cell.length_c   1.000
_cell.angle_alpha   90.00
_cell.angle_beta   90.00
_cell.angle_gamma   90.00
#
_symmetry.space_group_name_H-M   'P 1'
#
loop_
_entity.id
_entity.type
_entity.pdbx_description
1 polymer ?
#
loop_
_entity_poly.entity_id
_entity_poly.type
_entity_poly.pdbx_seq_one_letter_code
_entity_poly.pdbx_strand_id
1 'polypeptide(L)'
;MRTPGLGMVTIGQAPRADLAADVEPWLGGLTRYEHGALDEDVFDGERGEAARSALAPDPGEPPLVSRLRDGTSVLLGHRALAPRMRDAVARCEQDGAAATLLLCTGNFPPVPARRPVLYAEPLVQHGVRALAGEDPVGIVCPLPAQREDVERRWSGLLPGPVRVEPSDPYAP
;
A
#
# COMPACT_ATOMS: atom_id res chain seq x y z
N MET A 1 -5.51 25.12 -19.30
CA MET A 1 -5.71 23.65 -19.17
C MET A 1 -5.83 23.34 -17.69
N ARG A 2 -6.76 22.48 -17.26
CA ARG A 2 -6.76 21.99 -15.87
C ARG A 2 -5.54 21.09 -15.70
N THR A 3 -4.76 21.32 -14.64
CA THR A 3 -3.71 20.40 -14.24
C THR A 3 -4.33 19.02 -14.01
N PRO A 4 -3.79 17.94 -14.61
CA PRO A 4 -4.28 16.60 -14.35
C PRO A 4 -4.12 16.26 -12.86
N GLY A 5 -5.07 15.49 -12.32
CA GLY A 5 -5.01 15.05 -10.93
C GLY A 5 -4.50 13.62 -10.80
N LEU A 6 -3.78 13.35 -9.72
CA LEU A 6 -3.30 12.03 -9.33
C LEU A 6 -4.06 11.56 -8.09
N GLY A 7 -4.75 10.44 -8.20
CA GLY A 7 -5.27 9.71 -7.06
C GLY A 7 -4.14 9.04 -6.29
N MET A 8 -4.16 9.10 -4.97
CA MET A 8 -3.20 8.44 -4.09
C MET A 8 -3.97 7.57 -3.11
N VAL A 9 -3.93 6.26 -3.32
CA VAL A 9 -4.70 5.30 -2.53
C VAL A 9 -3.82 4.55 -1.55
N THR A 10 -4.19 4.56 -0.28
CA THR A 10 -3.45 3.85 0.79
C THR A 10 -4.27 2.65 1.27
N ILE A 11 -3.59 1.60 1.76
CA ILE A 11 -4.28 0.43 2.37
C ILE A 11 -4.89 0.75 3.75
N GLY A 12 -4.54 1.90 4.32
CA GLY A 12 -5.01 2.38 5.62
C GLY A 12 -5.99 3.53 5.48
N GLN A 13 -5.86 4.52 6.36
CA GLN A 13 -6.59 5.78 6.29
C GLN A 13 -5.74 6.84 5.57
N ALA A 14 -6.39 7.73 4.82
CA ALA A 14 -5.78 8.91 4.21
C ALA A 14 -6.06 10.19 5.03
N PRO A 15 -5.23 11.25 4.86
CA PRO A 15 -3.95 11.23 4.16
C PRO A 15 -2.90 10.43 4.94
N ARG A 16 -1.92 9.82 4.23
CA ARG A 16 -0.72 9.25 4.87
C ARG A 16 0.27 10.38 5.13
N ALA A 17 0.07 11.08 6.25
CA ALA A 17 0.83 12.28 6.60
C ALA A 17 2.36 12.06 6.63
N ASP A 18 2.81 10.85 6.91
CA ASP A 18 4.22 10.44 6.89
C ASP A 18 4.82 10.32 5.48
N LEU A 19 4.00 10.23 4.43
CA LEU A 19 4.45 10.18 3.03
C LEU A 19 4.29 11.52 2.30
N ALA A 20 3.51 12.45 2.86
CA ALA A 20 3.15 13.68 2.18
C ALA A 20 4.38 14.54 1.81
N ALA A 21 5.35 14.64 2.72
CA ALA A 21 6.58 15.41 2.50
C ALA A 21 7.50 14.76 1.45
N ASP A 22 7.52 13.44 1.37
CA ASP A 22 8.36 12.70 0.42
C ASP A 22 7.83 12.80 -1.01
N VAL A 23 6.51 12.87 -1.17
CA VAL A 23 5.84 12.88 -2.49
C VAL A 23 5.71 14.28 -3.07
N GLU A 24 5.51 15.31 -2.24
CA GLU A 24 5.27 16.70 -2.68
C GLU A 24 6.26 17.19 -3.76
N PRO A 25 7.60 17.00 -3.61
CA PRO A 25 8.56 17.53 -4.58
C PRO A 25 8.41 16.91 -5.99
N TRP A 26 7.84 15.71 -6.08
CA TRP A 26 7.73 14.94 -7.31
C TRP A 26 6.41 15.14 -8.04
N LEU A 27 5.39 15.71 -7.38
CA LEU A 27 4.08 15.90 -7.99
C LEU A 27 4.08 17.00 -9.06
N GLY A 28 5.07 17.88 -9.11
CA GLY A 28 5.21 18.85 -10.21
C GLY A 28 3.97 19.73 -10.43
N GLY A 29 3.23 20.04 -9.37
CA GLY A 29 2.00 20.83 -9.41
C GLY A 29 0.72 20.05 -9.75
N LEU A 30 0.77 18.72 -9.88
CA LEU A 30 -0.42 17.85 -10.00
C LEU A 30 -1.36 18.05 -8.81
N THR A 31 -2.66 18.06 -9.08
CA THR A 31 -3.68 18.02 -8.00
C THR A 31 -3.68 16.62 -7.38
N ARG A 32 -3.58 16.51 -6.06
CA ARG A 32 -3.70 15.21 -5.36
C ARG A 32 -5.13 14.94 -4.91
N TYR A 33 -5.54 13.68 -5.01
CA TYR A 33 -6.78 13.17 -4.43
C TYR A 33 -6.44 11.96 -3.56
N GLU A 34 -6.44 12.14 -2.24
CA GLU A 34 -6.00 11.11 -1.30
C GLU A 34 -7.20 10.37 -0.69
N HIS A 35 -7.21 9.05 -0.83
CA HIS A 35 -8.24 8.19 -0.24
C HIS A 35 -7.60 6.94 0.36
N GLY A 36 -8.00 6.58 1.57
CA GLY A 36 -7.61 5.36 2.26
C GLY A 36 -8.69 4.30 2.13
N ALA A 37 -8.29 3.05 2.02
CA ALA A 37 -9.21 1.91 2.08
C ALA A 37 -10.05 1.90 3.37
N LEU A 38 -9.51 2.45 4.46
CA LEU A 38 -10.15 2.44 5.78
C LEU A 38 -10.78 3.81 6.16
N ASP A 39 -10.94 4.72 5.21
CA ASP A 39 -11.47 6.07 5.49
C ASP A 39 -12.91 6.07 6.00
N GLU A 40 -13.68 5.03 5.65
CA GLU A 40 -15.08 4.85 6.07
C GLU A 40 -15.22 3.95 7.31
N ASP A 41 -14.13 3.33 7.78
CA ASP A 41 -14.11 2.48 8.98
C ASP A 41 -13.90 3.33 10.26
N VAL A 42 -14.52 2.92 11.37
CA VAL A 42 -14.43 3.58 12.69
C VAL A 42 -13.66 2.69 13.66
N PHE A 43 -12.59 3.23 14.27
CA PHE A 43 -11.67 2.46 15.13
C PHE A 43 -11.81 2.72 16.64
N ASP A 44 -12.90 3.37 17.06
CA ASP A 44 -13.15 3.73 18.45
C ASP A 44 -14.12 2.77 19.17
N GLY A 45 -13.82 2.43 20.42
CA GLY A 45 -14.69 1.62 21.29
C GLY A 45 -15.07 0.25 20.70
N GLU A 46 -16.29 -0.22 20.99
CA GLU A 46 -16.80 -1.52 20.47
C GLU A 46 -16.83 -1.58 18.94
N ARG A 47 -17.05 -0.44 18.27
CA ARG A 47 -17.01 -0.37 16.81
C ARG A 47 -15.61 -0.61 16.27
N GLY A 48 -14.59 -0.14 16.98
CA GLY A 48 -13.20 -0.39 16.64
C GLY A 48 -12.83 -1.87 16.72
N GLU A 49 -13.25 -2.56 17.78
CA GLU A 49 -13.02 -4.01 17.90
C GLU A 49 -13.71 -4.79 16.77
N ALA A 50 -14.96 -4.42 16.44
CA ALA A 50 -15.68 -5.02 15.32
C ALA A 50 -14.98 -4.75 13.97
N ALA A 51 -14.49 -3.53 13.74
CA ALA A 51 -13.75 -3.18 12.52
C ALA A 51 -12.44 -3.96 12.40
N ARG A 52 -11.65 -4.04 13.48
CA ARG A 52 -10.39 -4.82 13.53
C ARG A 52 -10.64 -6.30 13.24
N SER A 53 -11.69 -6.87 13.83
CA SER A 53 -12.11 -8.25 13.57
C SER A 53 -12.50 -8.47 12.11
N ALA A 54 -13.29 -7.54 11.53
CA ALA A 54 -13.73 -7.63 10.13
C ALA A 54 -12.59 -7.41 9.11
N LEU A 55 -11.49 -6.77 9.52
CA LEU A 55 -10.33 -6.50 8.69
C LEU A 55 -9.23 -7.57 8.83
N ALA A 56 -9.29 -8.41 9.86
CA ALA A 56 -8.25 -9.39 10.16
C ALA A 56 -8.00 -10.34 8.98
N PRO A 57 -6.74 -10.78 8.77
CA PRO A 57 -6.42 -11.80 7.78
C PRO A 57 -7.18 -13.10 8.03
N ASP A 58 -7.66 -13.73 6.96
CA ASP A 58 -8.20 -15.08 7.04
C ASP A 58 -7.12 -16.10 7.43
N PRO A 59 -7.50 -17.29 7.94
CA PRO A 59 -6.56 -18.39 8.13
C PRO A 59 -5.79 -18.71 6.83
N GLY A 60 -4.46 -18.61 6.88
CA GLY A 60 -3.57 -18.86 5.74
C GLY A 60 -3.32 -17.65 4.84
N GLU A 61 -3.94 -16.51 5.12
CA GLU A 61 -3.69 -15.27 4.40
C GLU A 61 -2.46 -14.54 4.95
N PRO A 62 -1.51 -14.09 4.09
CA PRO A 62 -0.40 -13.27 4.53
C PRO A 62 -0.92 -11.94 5.11
N PRO A 63 -0.49 -11.56 6.33
CA PRO A 63 -0.97 -10.34 6.95
C PRO A 63 -0.38 -9.11 6.27
N LEU A 64 -1.15 -8.03 6.24
CA LEU A 64 -0.71 -6.68 5.95
C LEU A 64 -0.81 -5.84 7.23
N VAL A 65 -0.10 -4.73 7.29
CA VAL A 65 -0.15 -3.80 8.43
C VAL A 65 -0.19 -2.36 7.94
N SER A 66 -1.02 -1.53 8.58
CA SER A 66 -1.06 -0.09 8.33
C SER A 66 -1.21 0.69 9.64
N ARG A 67 -0.71 1.93 9.65
CA ARG A 67 -0.97 2.91 10.72
C ARG A 67 -2.34 3.55 10.54
N LEU A 68 -3.05 3.74 11.64
CA LEU A 68 -4.30 4.50 11.76
C LEU A 68 -4.01 5.95 12.13
N ARG A 69 -5.02 6.83 12.02
CA ARG A 69 -4.91 8.26 12.33
C ARG A 69 -4.55 8.54 13.79
N ASP A 70 -4.93 7.65 14.70
CA ASP A 70 -4.60 7.73 16.13
C ASP A 70 -3.16 7.28 16.45
N GLY A 71 -2.40 6.85 15.44
CA GLY A 71 -1.03 6.35 15.58
C GLY A 71 -0.91 4.87 15.88
N THR A 72 -2.02 4.18 16.19
CA THR A 72 -2.02 2.72 16.38
C THR A 72 -1.89 2.00 15.03
N SER A 73 -1.55 0.72 15.06
CA SER A 73 -1.52 -0.13 13.87
C SER A 73 -2.71 -1.08 13.81
N VAL A 74 -3.03 -1.55 12.60
CA VAL A 74 -4.07 -2.54 12.34
C VAL A 74 -3.55 -3.60 11.38
N LEU A 75 -3.87 -4.87 11.67
CA LEU A 75 -3.61 -5.99 10.76
C LEU A 75 -4.74 -6.12 9.75
N LEU A 76 -4.40 -6.34 8.49
CA LEU A 76 -5.33 -6.34 7.38
C LEU A 76 -5.17 -7.62 6.54
N GLY A 77 -6.28 -8.26 6.20
CA GLY A 77 -6.36 -9.31 5.18
C GLY A 77 -6.56 -8.72 3.78
N HIS A 78 -5.91 -9.28 2.76
CA HIS A 78 -6.12 -8.92 1.36
C HIS A 78 -7.59 -9.08 0.95
N ARG A 79 -8.29 -10.13 1.40
CA ARG A 79 -9.71 -10.37 1.09
C ARG A 79 -10.61 -9.27 1.62
N ALA A 80 -10.43 -8.88 2.89
CA ALA A 80 -11.22 -7.81 3.51
C ALA A 80 -10.92 -6.44 2.88
N LEU A 81 -9.69 -6.27 2.41
CA LEU A 81 -9.18 -5.03 1.86
C LEU A 81 -9.53 -4.83 0.37
N ALA A 82 -9.64 -5.89 -0.43
CA ALA A 82 -9.95 -5.80 -1.86
C ALA A 82 -11.19 -4.94 -2.22
N PRO A 83 -12.38 -5.11 -1.60
CA PRO A 83 -13.53 -4.25 -1.90
C PRO A 83 -13.27 -2.79 -1.48
N ARG A 84 -12.61 -2.57 -0.35
CA ARG A 84 -12.27 -1.22 0.16
C ARG A 84 -11.29 -0.49 -0.74
N MET A 85 -10.30 -1.20 -1.30
CA MET A 85 -9.36 -0.63 -2.27
C MET A 85 -10.07 -0.20 -3.54
N ARG A 86 -11.00 -1.01 -4.06
CA ARG A 86 -11.83 -0.64 -5.21
C ARG A 86 -12.62 0.63 -4.93
N ASP A 87 -13.23 0.73 -3.75
CA ASP A 87 -14.07 1.86 -3.40
C ASP A 87 -13.21 3.14 -3.22
N ALA A 88 -12.02 3.04 -2.61
CA ALA A 88 -11.06 4.13 -2.53
C ALA A 88 -10.56 4.62 -3.92
N VAL A 89 -10.25 3.69 -4.84
CA VAL A 89 -9.89 4.04 -6.23
C VAL A 89 -11.05 4.75 -6.92
N ALA A 90 -12.30 4.26 -6.74
CA ALA A 90 -13.47 4.89 -7.32
C ALA A 90 -13.70 6.32 -6.78
N ARG A 91 -13.40 6.58 -5.50
CA ARG A 91 -13.46 7.94 -4.93
C ARG A 91 -12.43 8.87 -5.58
N CYS A 92 -11.18 8.42 -5.78
CA CYS A 92 -10.19 9.20 -6.55
C CYS A 92 -10.71 9.55 -7.95
N GLU A 93 -11.33 8.60 -8.65
CA GLU A 93 -11.89 8.84 -10.00
C GLU A 93 -13.05 9.84 -9.98
N GLN A 94 -13.91 9.78 -8.96
CA GLN A 94 -15.02 10.73 -8.77
C GLN A 94 -14.52 12.15 -8.51
N ASP A 95 -13.42 12.29 -7.76
CA ASP A 95 -12.81 13.58 -7.47
C ASP A 95 -12.05 14.18 -8.67
N GLY A 96 -11.86 13.40 -9.73
CA GLY A 96 -11.29 13.85 -11.00
C GLY A 96 -9.86 13.37 -11.24
N ALA A 97 -9.38 12.34 -10.54
CA ALA A 97 -8.09 11.73 -10.82
C ALA A 97 -8.03 11.21 -12.28
N ALA A 98 -6.96 11.56 -12.98
CA ALA A 98 -6.69 11.06 -14.32
C ALA A 98 -6.02 9.67 -14.30
N ALA A 99 -5.33 9.37 -13.19
CA ALA A 99 -4.76 8.07 -12.84
C ALA A 99 -4.66 7.96 -11.32
N THR A 100 -4.52 6.74 -10.80
CA THR A 100 -4.41 6.48 -9.36
C THR A 100 -3.15 5.69 -9.05
N LEU A 101 -2.34 6.14 -8.09
CA LEU A 101 -1.22 5.40 -7.53
C LEU A 101 -1.66 4.68 -6.25
N LEU A 102 -1.59 3.35 -6.26
CA LEU A 102 -1.80 2.51 -5.10
C LEU A 102 -0.48 2.40 -4.31
N LEU A 103 -0.45 3.02 -3.14
CA LEU A 103 0.71 3.15 -2.25
C LEU A 103 0.87 1.90 -1.37
N CYS A 104 1.08 0.75 -2.00
CA CYS A 104 1.40 -0.50 -1.30
C CYS A 104 2.32 -1.39 -2.15
N THR A 105 3.31 -1.98 -1.48
CA THR A 105 4.17 -3.05 -2.03
C THR A 105 3.69 -4.45 -1.59
N GLY A 106 2.41 -4.56 -1.27
CA GLY A 106 1.73 -5.83 -1.10
C GLY A 106 1.21 -6.32 -2.44
N ASN A 107 1.17 -7.64 -2.62
CA ASN A 107 0.74 -8.25 -3.87
C ASN A 107 -0.79 -8.25 -3.93
N PHE A 108 -1.37 -7.21 -4.54
CA PHE A 108 -2.81 -7.12 -4.75
C PHE A 108 -3.22 -7.64 -6.12
N PRO A 109 -4.38 -8.32 -6.23
CA PRO A 109 -4.99 -8.54 -7.53
C PRO A 109 -5.31 -7.18 -8.18
N PRO A 110 -5.37 -7.12 -9.52
CA PRO A 110 -5.76 -5.91 -10.22
C PRO A 110 -7.09 -5.36 -9.68
N VAL A 111 -7.06 -4.10 -9.24
CA VAL A 111 -8.23 -3.37 -8.77
C VAL A 111 -9.03 -2.89 -10.00
N PRO A 112 -10.34 -3.21 -10.09
CA PRO A 112 -11.19 -2.69 -11.15
C PRO A 112 -11.22 -1.16 -11.12
N ALA A 113 -10.94 -0.53 -12.27
CA ALA A 113 -10.89 0.93 -12.40
C ALA A 113 -11.29 1.38 -13.81
N ARG A 114 -11.77 2.62 -13.93
CA ARG A 114 -12.08 3.30 -15.20
C ARG A 114 -10.89 4.09 -15.72
N ARG A 115 -9.94 4.42 -14.85
CA ARG A 115 -8.70 5.13 -15.12
C ARG A 115 -7.49 4.23 -14.84
N PRO A 116 -6.30 4.54 -15.39
CA PRO A 116 -5.10 3.77 -15.10
C PRO A 116 -4.80 3.72 -13.60
N VAL A 117 -4.49 2.52 -13.10
CA VAL A 117 -4.00 2.30 -11.74
C VAL A 117 -2.54 1.89 -11.82
N LEU A 118 -1.69 2.66 -11.14
CA LEU A 118 -0.28 2.40 -10.95
C LEU A 118 -0.11 1.69 -9.61
N TYR A 119 0.65 0.60 -9.58
CA TYR A 119 0.91 -0.17 -8.36
C TYR A 119 2.34 0.08 -7.91
N ALA A 120 2.54 0.45 -6.64
CA ALA A 120 3.88 0.72 -6.11
C ALA A 120 4.79 -0.53 -6.17
N GLU A 121 4.24 -1.72 -5.90
CA GLU A 121 4.95 -3.00 -5.99
C GLU A 121 5.77 -3.17 -7.29
N PRO A 122 5.16 -3.30 -8.49
CA PRO A 122 5.93 -3.50 -9.72
C PRO A 122 6.82 -2.30 -10.07
N LEU A 123 6.42 -1.07 -9.72
CA LEU A 123 7.25 0.12 -9.96
C LEU A 123 8.58 0.03 -9.19
N VAL A 124 8.51 -0.28 -7.89
CA VAL A 124 9.70 -0.41 -7.03
C VAL A 124 10.51 -1.63 -7.46
N GLN A 125 9.87 -2.78 -7.68
CA GLN A 125 10.52 -4.01 -8.10
C GLN A 125 11.30 -3.86 -9.40
N HIS A 126 10.68 -3.32 -10.45
CA HIS A 126 11.35 -3.12 -11.73
C HIS A 126 12.42 -2.02 -11.67
N GLY A 127 12.20 -0.97 -10.87
CA GLY A 127 13.21 0.05 -10.62
C GLY A 127 14.47 -0.53 -9.96
N VAL A 128 14.31 -1.29 -8.87
CA VAL A 128 15.41 -1.96 -8.18
C VAL A 128 16.13 -2.92 -9.12
N ARG A 129 15.40 -3.74 -9.89
CA ARG A 129 16.01 -4.66 -10.87
C ARG A 129 16.88 -3.92 -11.90
N ALA A 130 16.43 -2.78 -12.40
CA ALA A 130 17.18 -2.00 -13.38
C ALA A 130 18.45 -1.37 -12.78
N LEU A 131 18.43 -1.03 -11.50
CA LEU A 131 19.54 -0.36 -10.81
C LEU A 131 20.56 -1.34 -10.23
N ALA A 132 20.11 -2.43 -9.62
CA ALA A 132 20.96 -3.37 -8.90
C ALA A 132 21.68 -4.37 -9.82
N GLY A 133 21.12 -4.69 -11.00
CA GLY A 133 21.70 -5.72 -11.86
C GLY A 133 21.85 -7.05 -11.11
N GLU A 134 23.08 -7.56 -11.01
CA GLU A 134 23.43 -8.80 -10.29
C GLU A 134 23.93 -8.55 -8.85
N ASP A 135 23.99 -7.30 -8.41
CA ASP A 135 24.45 -6.97 -7.06
C ASP A 135 23.48 -7.55 -5.99
N PRO A 136 23.98 -7.92 -4.80
CA PRO A 136 23.13 -8.38 -3.71
C PRO A 136 22.16 -7.29 -3.25
N VAL A 137 20.89 -7.66 -3.01
CA VAL A 137 19.84 -6.76 -2.54
C VAL A 137 19.29 -7.20 -1.18
N GLY A 138 19.29 -6.27 -0.22
CA GLY A 138 18.59 -6.40 1.05
C GLY A 138 17.20 -5.78 0.99
N ILE A 139 16.19 -6.49 1.48
CA ILE A 139 14.80 -6.02 1.57
C ILE A 139 14.36 -6.04 3.03
N VAL A 140 13.68 -4.97 3.47
CA VAL A 140 13.08 -4.88 4.80
C VAL A 140 11.57 -5.02 4.67
N CYS A 141 10.98 -6.01 5.34
CA CYS A 141 9.52 -6.20 5.36
C CYS A 141 8.92 -5.82 6.73
N PRO A 142 7.67 -5.35 6.81
CA PRO A 142 7.07 -4.95 8.08
C PRO A 142 6.93 -6.08 9.11
N LEU A 143 6.49 -7.27 8.69
CA LEU A 143 6.15 -8.36 9.60
C LEU A 143 7.03 -9.60 9.36
N PRO A 144 7.43 -10.34 10.41
CA PRO A 144 8.13 -11.62 10.25
C PRO A 144 7.37 -12.62 9.36
N ALA A 145 6.04 -12.65 9.47
CA ALA A 145 5.16 -13.50 8.67
C ALA A 145 5.22 -13.21 7.15
N GLN A 146 5.75 -12.06 6.75
CA GLN A 146 5.89 -11.67 5.34
C GLN A 146 7.24 -12.10 4.75
N ARG A 147 8.22 -12.47 5.56
CA ARG A 147 9.61 -12.73 5.14
C ARG A 147 9.68 -13.72 3.98
N GLU A 148 9.06 -14.89 4.13
CA GLU A 148 9.12 -15.97 3.13
C GLU A 148 8.45 -15.58 1.80
N ASP A 149 7.32 -14.86 1.85
CA ASP A 149 6.65 -14.38 0.64
C ASP A 149 7.49 -13.31 -0.08
N VAL A 150 7.99 -12.32 0.66
CA VAL A 150 8.84 -11.27 0.11
C VAL A 150 10.11 -11.88 -0.47
N GLU A 151 10.80 -12.77 0.25
CA GLU A 151 12.02 -13.42 -0.25
C GLU A 151 11.77 -14.20 -1.54
N ARG A 152 10.68 -14.97 -1.60
CA ARG A 152 10.29 -15.69 -2.82
C ARG A 152 10.03 -14.72 -3.99
N ARG A 153 9.25 -13.65 -3.78
CA ARG A 153 8.88 -12.70 -4.85
C ARG A 153 10.10 -11.96 -5.39
N TRP A 154 10.98 -11.51 -4.51
CA TRP A 154 12.18 -10.76 -4.89
C TRP A 154 13.27 -11.65 -5.50
N SER A 155 13.50 -12.86 -4.96
CA SER A 155 14.46 -13.81 -5.53
C SER A 155 14.04 -14.36 -6.89
N GLY A 156 12.74 -14.40 -7.18
CA GLY A 156 12.23 -14.74 -8.52
C GLY A 156 12.41 -13.62 -9.55
N LEU A 157 12.64 -12.38 -9.10
CA LEU A 157 12.74 -11.20 -9.96
C LEU A 157 14.20 -10.78 -10.23
N LEU A 158 15.04 -10.80 -9.19
CA LEU A 158 16.41 -10.32 -9.24
C LEU A 158 17.37 -11.47 -9.61
N PRO A 159 18.38 -11.22 -10.47
CA PRO A 159 19.35 -12.25 -10.83
C PRO A 159 20.41 -12.47 -9.74
N GLY A 160 20.63 -11.49 -8.85
CA GLY A 160 21.58 -11.55 -7.75
C GLY A 160 20.99 -12.09 -6.43
N PRO A 161 21.81 -12.25 -5.38
CA PRO A 161 21.37 -12.73 -4.08
C PRO A 161 20.39 -11.76 -3.40
N VAL A 162 19.32 -12.30 -2.81
CA VAL A 162 18.36 -11.54 -2.00
C VAL A 162 18.46 -11.94 -0.54
N ARG A 163 18.31 -10.96 0.36
CA ARG A 163 18.14 -11.17 1.80
C ARG A 163 16.95 -10.35 2.28
N VAL A 164 16.10 -10.96 3.09
CA VAL A 164 14.92 -10.29 3.64
C VAL A 164 14.94 -10.34 5.15
N GLU A 165 14.80 -9.19 5.80
CA GLU A 165 14.69 -9.10 7.26
C GLU A 165 13.46 -8.30 7.68
N PRO A 166 12.74 -8.74 8.72
CA PRO A 166 11.58 -8.00 9.20
C PRO A 166 11.99 -6.83 10.11
N SER A 167 11.35 -5.68 9.94
CA SER A 167 11.41 -4.54 10.85
C SER A 167 10.08 -3.79 10.76
N ASP A 168 9.31 -3.81 11.85
CA ASP A 168 8.00 -3.16 11.90
C ASP A 168 8.20 -1.63 11.93
N PRO A 169 7.74 -0.89 10.90
CA PRO A 169 7.88 0.57 10.85
C PRO A 169 7.02 1.31 11.89
N TYR A 170 6.17 0.59 12.63
CA TYR A 170 5.30 1.15 13.67
C TYR A 170 5.61 0.61 15.07
N ALA A 171 6.65 -0.21 15.22
CA ALA A 171 7.14 -0.58 16.54
C ALA A 171 7.75 0.65 17.26
N PRO A 172 7.60 0.75 18.59
CA PRO A 172 8.16 1.84 19.40
C PRO A 172 9.69 1.84 19.47
#